data_AF-A0ABD2GUJ1-F1
#
_entry.id   AF-A0ABD2GUJ1-F1
#
_cell.length_a   1.000
_cell.length_b   1.000
_cell.length_c   1.000
_cell.angle_alpha   90.00
_cell.angle_beta   90.00
_cell.angle_gamma   90.00
#
_symmetry.space_group_name_H-M   'P 1'
#
loop_
_entity.id
_entity.type
_entity.pdbx_description
1 polymer ?
#
loop_
_entity_poly.entity_id
_entity_poly.type
_entity_poly.pdbx_seq_one_letter_code
_entity_poly.pdbx_strand_id
1 'polypeptide(L)'
;MVVGAFPIAKLLYLGVRQLSKPIANRIKAGARRSEFFKNYICLPPAQIYHWIEMRTKMRIMGFRGATIKPLNEELAAELGAELLGEGIIFIIGTGCMVLEYSRQATNSRHKEEEQNETIISLQTQIAELAMTTETLDARLREMNRQLVSLPLPNKK
;
A
#
# COMPACT_ATOMS: atom_id res chain seq x y z
N MET A 1 3.71 -16.01 -3.01
CA MET A 1 4.13 -15.36 -4.27
C MET A 1 3.92 -13.86 -4.15
N VAL A 2 4.97 -13.11 -3.81
CA VAL A 2 4.94 -11.63 -3.76
C VAL A 2 5.26 -11.11 -5.15
N VAL A 3 4.30 -11.19 -6.09
CA VAL A 3 4.49 -10.74 -7.49
C VAL A 3 3.80 -9.38 -7.75
N GLY A 4 3.13 -8.80 -6.75
CA GLY A 4 2.40 -7.52 -6.90
C GLY A 4 3.19 -6.24 -6.61
N ALA A 5 4.32 -6.29 -5.91
CA ALA A 5 5.03 -5.08 -5.45
C ALA A 5 5.95 -4.46 -6.53
N PHE A 6 6.55 -5.30 -7.38
CA PHE A 6 7.51 -4.89 -8.40
C PHE A 6 6.90 -4.14 -9.61
N PRO A 7 5.67 -4.45 -10.09
CA PRO A 7 5.04 -3.74 -11.19
C PRO A 7 4.55 -2.33 -10.81
N ILE A 8 3.90 -2.19 -9.65
CA ILE A 8 3.27 -0.92 -9.23
C ILE A 8 4.33 0.12 -8.89
N ALA A 9 5.37 -0.25 -8.13
CA ALA A 9 6.45 0.67 -7.79
C ALA A 9 7.20 1.18 -9.03
N LYS A 10 7.41 0.31 -10.02
CA LYS A 10 8.09 0.67 -11.27
C LYS A 10 7.21 1.53 -12.18
N LEU A 11 5.91 1.29 -12.21
CA LEU A 11 4.94 2.13 -12.93
C LEU A 11 4.77 3.50 -12.27
N LEU A 12 4.72 3.57 -10.94
CA LEU A 12 4.71 4.85 -10.21
C LEU A 12 5.99 5.64 -10.48
N TYR A 13 7.16 4.99 -10.41
CA TYR A 13 8.44 5.63 -10.71
C TYR A 13 8.51 6.14 -12.16
N LEU A 14 8.06 5.34 -13.13
CA LEU A 14 8.02 5.75 -14.54
C LEU A 14 7.00 6.86 -14.79
N GLY A 15 5.83 6.79 -14.16
CA GLY A 15 4.76 7.78 -14.25
C GLY A 15 5.20 9.13 -13.72
N VAL A 16 5.86 9.16 -12.55
CA VAL A 16 6.51 10.37 -12.03
C VAL A 16 7.50 10.89 -13.07
N ARG A 17 8.44 10.07 -13.53
CA ARG A 17 9.49 10.53 -14.46
C ARG A 17 8.97 11.04 -15.81
N GLN A 18 7.85 10.51 -16.30
CA GLN A 18 7.26 10.89 -17.59
C GLN A 18 6.32 12.10 -17.48
N LEU A 19 5.61 12.26 -16.36
CA LEU A 19 4.72 13.40 -16.11
C LEU A 19 5.46 14.60 -15.54
N SER A 20 6.61 14.42 -14.88
CA SER A 20 7.38 15.52 -14.26
C SER A 20 7.85 16.53 -15.29
N LYS A 21 8.33 16.08 -16.46
CA LYS A 21 8.83 16.97 -17.51
C LYS A 21 7.76 17.93 -18.07
N PRO A 22 6.59 17.47 -18.54
CA PRO A 22 5.58 18.38 -19.06
C PRO A 22 5.02 19.32 -17.99
N ILE A 23 4.91 18.86 -16.73
CA ILE A 23 4.46 19.70 -15.62
C ILE A 23 5.52 20.75 -15.26
N ALA A 24 6.78 20.35 -15.13
CA ALA A 24 7.89 21.27 -14.92
C ALA A 24 7.97 22.32 -16.02
N ASN A 25 7.79 21.94 -17.29
CA ASN A 25 7.76 22.89 -18.41
C ASN A 25 6.60 23.89 -18.31
N ARG A 26 5.43 23.47 -17.81
CA ARG A 26 4.29 24.37 -17.54
C ARG A 26 4.62 25.33 -16.40
N ILE A 27 5.25 24.84 -15.33
CA ILE A 27 5.66 25.65 -14.18
C ILE A 27 6.74 26.66 -14.58
N LYS A 28 7.75 26.25 -15.37
CA LYS A 28 8.76 27.14 -15.97
C LYS A 28 8.10 28.24 -16.81
N ALA A 29 7.10 27.89 -17.63
CA ALA A 29 6.35 28.87 -18.41
C ALA A 29 5.49 29.81 -17.55
N GLY A 30 5.07 29.39 -16.36
CA GLY A 30 4.40 30.22 -15.36
C GLY A 30 5.36 31.17 -14.64
N ALA A 31 6.53 30.68 -14.23
CA ALA A 31 7.58 31.47 -13.61
C ALA A 31 8.12 32.57 -14.52
N ARG A 32 8.19 32.33 -15.84
CA ARG A 32 8.55 33.37 -16.83
C ARG A 32 7.48 34.45 -17.00
N ARG A 33 6.22 34.14 -16.71
CA ARG A 33 5.09 35.07 -16.86
C ARG A 33 4.83 35.91 -15.61
N SER A 34 5.32 35.48 -14.45
CA SER A 34 5.06 36.14 -13.18
C SER A 34 6.31 36.13 -12.30
N GLU A 35 6.85 37.33 -12.05
CA GLU A 35 7.89 37.60 -11.05
C GLU A 35 7.49 37.12 -9.66
N PHE A 36 6.20 37.26 -9.30
CA PHE A 36 5.68 36.76 -8.02
C PHE A 36 5.82 35.24 -7.92
N PHE A 37 5.40 34.52 -8.97
CA PHE A 37 5.51 33.06 -8.99
C PHE A 37 6.98 32.62 -8.97
N LYS A 38 7.84 33.31 -9.72
CA LYS A 38 9.29 33.10 -9.71
C LYS A 38 9.84 33.21 -8.28
N ASN A 39 9.63 34.36 -7.62
CA ASN A 39 10.29 34.72 -6.36
C ASN A 39 9.70 34.03 -5.12
N TYR A 40 8.40 33.74 -5.10
CA TYR A 40 7.73 33.16 -3.94
C TYR A 40 7.54 31.65 -4.02
N ILE A 41 7.43 31.08 -5.23
CA ILE A 41 7.08 29.68 -5.41
C ILE A 41 8.26 28.86 -5.91
N CYS A 42 8.98 29.30 -6.95
CA CYS A 42 10.11 28.52 -7.49
C CYS A 42 11.45 28.77 -6.75
N LEU A 43 11.79 30.03 -6.46
CA LEU A 43 13.11 30.36 -5.89
C LEU A 43 13.35 29.80 -4.48
N PRO A 44 12.42 29.92 -3.51
CA PRO A 44 12.71 29.51 -2.14
C PRO A 44 13.02 28.01 -2.02
N PRO A 45 12.22 27.09 -2.61
CA PRO A 45 12.55 25.67 -2.60
C PRO A 45 13.88 25.36 -3.29
N ALA A 46 14.17 26.03 -4.41
CA ALA A 46 15.42 25.82 -5.16
C ALA A 46 16.66 26.26 -4.37
N GLN A 47 16.60 27.42 -3.70
CA GLN A 47 17.71 27.91 -2.88
C GLN A 47 17.92 27.03 -1.63
N ILE A 48 16.84 26.56 -1.01
CA ILE A 48 16.92 25.61 0.11
C ILE A 48 17.56 24.30 -0.35
N TYR A 49 17.11 23.74 -1.47
CA TYR A 49 17.68 22.51 -2.03
C TYR A 49 19.17 22.67 -2.30
N HIS A 50 19.56 23.74 -2.99
CA HIS A 50 20.96 24.03 -3.28
C HIS A 50 21.79 24.23 -2.02
N TRP A 51 21.26 24.92 -1.02
CA TRP A 51 21.92 25.12 0.26
C TRP A 51 22.16 23.79 0.97
N ILE A 52 21.15 22.91 1.07
CA ILE A 52 21.28 21.58 1.67
C ILE A 52 22.31 20.74 0.92
N GLU A 53 22.21 20.70 -0.41
CA GLU A 53 23.11 19.93 -1.27
C GLU A 53 24.57 20.37 -1.09
N MET A 54 24.83 21.67 -1.21
CA MET A 54 26.17 22.22 -1.05
C MET A 54 26.67 22.06 0.39
N ARG A 55 25.83 22.29 1.40
CA ARG A 55 26.19 22.06 2.81
C ARG A 55 26.62 20.63 3.06
N THR A 56 25.90 19.67 2.48
CA THR A 56 26.17 18.24 2.61
C THR A 56 27.45 17.87 1.89
N LYS A 57 27.62 18.31 0.64
CA LYS A 57 28.83 18.08 -0.16
C LYS A 57 30.09 18.63 0.52
N MET A 58 30.02 19.85 1.04
CA MET A 58 31.13 20.48 1.75
C MET A 58 31.46 19.77 3.06
N ARG A 59 30.45 19.28 3.80
CA ARG A 59 30.65 18.47 5.00
C ARG A 59 31.33 17.14 4.68
N ILE A 60 30.93 16.46 3.61
CA ILE A 60 31.52 15.19 3.17
C ILE A 60 32.97 15.37 2.72
N MET A 61 33.26 16.45 1.98
CA MET A 61 34.61 16.78 1.51
C MET A 61 35.51 17.39 2.59
N GLY A 62 35.04 17.50 3.84
CA GLY A 62 35.83 18.01 4.97
C GLY A 62 36.03 19.53 5.00
N PHE A 63 35.47 20.28 4.05
CA PHE A 63 35.54 21.74 4.04
C PHE A 63 34.57 22.34 5.07
N ARG A 64 35.12 22.92 6.15
CA ARG A 64 34.35 23.62 7.19
C ARG A 64 34.39 25.13 6.93
N GLY A 65 33.22 25.76 6.77
CA GLY A 65 33.08 27.21 6.80
C GLY A 65 33.12 27.94 5.45
N ALA A 66 33.11 27.24 4.31
CA ALA A 66 32.96 27.89 3.02
C ALA A 66 31.54 28.48 2.85
N THR A 67 31.47 29.76 2.50
CA THR A 67 30.21 30.44 2.18
C THR A 67 29.64 29.89 0.88
N ILE A 68 28.43 29.33 0.94
CA ILE A 68 27.73 28.80 -0.24
C ILE A 68 27.18 29.99 -1.03
N LYS A 69 27.63 30.16 -2.28
CA LYS A 69 27.12 31.21 -3.16
C LYS A 69 25.67 30.86 -3.56
N PRO A 70 24.71 31.81 -3.46
CA PRO A 70 23.35 31.55 -3.92
C PRO A 70 23.32 31.25 -5.41
N LEU A 71 22.35 30.44 -5.81
CA LEU A 71 22.19 30.03 -7.20
C LEU A 71 21.70 31.21 -8.05
N ASN A 72 22.13 31.30 -9.32
CA ASN A 72 21.61 32.29 -10.27
C ASN A 72 20.09 32.17 -10.35
N GLU A 73 19.37 33.30 -10.40
CA GLU A 73 17.91 33.35 -10.38
C GLU A 73 17.26 32.51 -11.49
N GLU A 74 17.84 32.52 -12.70
CA GLU A 74 17.32 31.72 -13.81
C GLU A 74 17.45 30.21 -13.55
N LEU A 75 18.59 29.80 -12.99
CA LEU A 75 18.89 28.40 -12.71
C LEU A 75 18.12 27.91 -11.46
N ALA A 76 17.87 28.80 -10.50
CA ALA A 76 16.99 28.56 -9.37
C ALA A 76 15.53 28.42 -9.80
N ALA A 77 15.06 29.26 -10.72
CA ALA A 77 13.72 29.13 -11.28
C ALA A 77 13.55 27.80 -12.04
N GLU A 78 14.60 27.36 -12.75
CA GLU A 78 14.60 26.11 -13.48
C GLU A 78 14.52 24.89 -12.55
N LEU A 79 15.42 24.83 -11.57
CA LEU A 79 15.48 23.77 -10.57
C LEU A 79 14.21 23.73 -9.71
N GLY A 80 13.72 24.90 -9.29
CA GLY A 80 12.49 25.02 -8.51
C GLY A 80 11.27 24.51 -9.28
N ALA A 81 11.18 24.79 -10.57
CA ALA A 81 10.08 24.30 -11.40
C ALA A 81 10.11 22.77 -11.59
N GLU A 82 11.29 22.17 -11.70
CA GLU A 82 11.44 20.71 -11.76
C GLU A 82 11.04 20.05 -10.44
N LEU A 83 11.52 20.58 -9.32
CA LEU A 83 11.22 20.07 -7.99
C LEU A 83 9.73 20.20 -7.63
N LEU A 84 9.10 21.31 -8.01
CA LEU A 84 7.64 21.49 -7.86
C LEU A 84 6.85 20.53 -8.75
N GLY A 85 7.30 20.29 -9.99
CA GLY A 85 6.65 19.35 -10.89
C GLY A 85 6.65 17.92 -10.34
N GLU A 86 7.80 17.47 -9.83
CA GLU A 86 7.94 16.18 -9.16
C GLU A 86 7.11 16.11 -7.88
N GLY A 87 7.16 17.16 -7.06
CA GLY A 87 6.40 17.25 -5.80
C GLY A 87 4.88 17.16 -6.01
N ILE A 88 4.34 17.83 -7.02
CA ILE A 88 2.90 17.79 -7.32
C ILE A 88 2.45 16.37 -7.69
N ILE A 89 3.19 15.68 -8.55
CA ILE A 89 2.83 14.31 -8.96
C ILE A 89 2.94 13.37 -7.77
N PHE A 90 3.98 13.53 -6.95
CA PHE A 90 4.16 12.73 -5.75
C PHE A 90 3.00 12.93 -4.77
N ILE A 91 2.62 14.17 -4.47
CA ILE A 91 1.49 14.46 -3.57
C ILE A 91 0.19 13.86 -4.10
N ILE A 92 -0.10 14.00 -5.39
CA ILE A 92 -1.30 13.42 -6.00
C ILE A 92 -1.27 11.89 -5.91
N GLY A 93 -0.14 11.27 -6.29
CA GLY A 93 0.02 9.81 -6.26
C GLY A 93 -0.05 9.24 -4.84
N THR A 94 0.68 9.81 -3.90
CA THR A 94 0.64 9.42 -2.48
C THR A 94 -0.73 9.66 -1.87
N GLY A 95 -1.37 10.80 -2.17
CA GLY A 95 -2.72 11.11 -1.72
C GLY A 95 -3.74 10.07 -2.20
N CYS A 96 -3.75 9.76 -3.50
CA CYS A 96 -4.60 8.70 -4.06
C CYS A 96 -4.32 7.35 -3.40
N MET A 97 -3.05 6.96 -3.22
CA MET A 97 -2.68 5.69 -2.60
C MET A 97 -3.16 5.58 -1.15
N VAL A 98 -3.03 6.65 -0.36
CA VAL A 98 -3.52 6.69 1.03
C VAL A 98 -5.04 6.59 1.09
N LEU A 99 -5.75 7.26 0.17
CA LEU A 99 -7.21 7.18 0.07
C LEU A 99 -7.70 5.79 -0.36
N GLU A 100 -7.02 5.17 -1.32
CA GLU A 100 -7.34 3.79 -1.72
C GLU A 100 -7.05 2.80 -0.61
N TYR A 101 -5.92 2.95 0.09
CA TYR A 101 -5.57 2.13 1.24
C TYR A 101 -6.61 2.24 2.36
N SER A 102 -7.05 3.46 2.70
CA SER A 102 -8.08 3.64 3.74
C SER A 102 -9.42 3.04 3.33
N ARG A 103 -9.82 3.21 2.07
CA ARG A 103 -11.04 2.59 1.52
C ARG A 103 -10.96 1.06 1.48
N GLN A 104 -9.79 0.52 1.19
CA GLN A 104 -9.58 -0.93 1.14
C GLN A 104 -9.53 -1.53 2.55
N ALA A 105 -8.94 -0.83 3.52
CA ALA A 105 -8.87 -1.27 4.90
C ALA A 105 -10.26 -1.48 5.53
N THR A 106 -11.24 -0.61 5.22
CA THR A 106 -12.61 -0.79 5.71
C THR A 106 -13.29 -2.01 5.10
N ASN A 107 -13.04 -2.28 3.82
CA ASN A 107 -13.66 -3.41 3.12
C ASN A 107 -13.01 -4.76 3.50
N SER A 108 -11.70 -4.77 3.76
CA SER A 108 -10.99 -5.96 4.24
C SER A 108 -11.50 -6.40 5.61
N ARG A 109 -11.79 -5.46 6.52
CA ARG A 109 -12.34 -5.78 7.85
C ARG A 109 -13.69 -6.49 7.79
N HIS A 110 -14.60 -6.00 6.96
CA HIS A 110 -15.92 -6.65 6.78
C HIS A 110 -15.77 -8.06 6.19
N LYS A 111 -14.80 -8.24 5.28
CA LYS A 111 -14.51 -9.54 4.69
C LYS A 111 -13.87 -10.52 5.68
N GLU A 112 -13.03 -10.03 6.58
CA GLU A 112 -12.48 -10.84 7.69
C GLU A 112 -13.57 -11.25 8.68
N GLU A 113 -14.50 -10.34 8.99
CA GLU A 113 -15.67 -10.63 9.85
C GLU A 113 -16.55 -11.73 9.22
N GLU A 114 -16.94 -11.61 7.94
CA GLU A 114 -17.70 -12.63 7.21
C GLU A 114 -16.94 -13.99 7.13
N GLN A 115 -15.63 -13.96 6.90
CA GLN A 115 -14.81 -15.18 6.88
C GLN A 115 -14.79 -15.85 8.25
N ASN A 116 -14.72 -15.09 9.33
CA ASN A 116 -14.73 -15.64 10.68
C ASN A 116 -16.08 -16.27 11.03
N GLU A 117 -17.19 -15.63 10.63
CA GLU A 117 -18.54 -16.19 10.79
C GLU A 117 -18.70 -17.52 10.04
N THR A 118 -18.22 -17.60 8.80
CA THR A 118 -18.26 -18.85 8.03
C THR A 118 -17.43 -19.96 8.69
N ILE A 119 -16.24 -19.66 9.23
CA ILE A 119 -15.42 -20.62 9.99
C ILE A 119 -16.18 -21.15 11.21
N ILE A 120 -16.78 -20.26 12.01
CA ILE A 120 -17.55 -20.64 13.19
C ILE A 120 -18.74 -21.53 12.82
N SER A 121 -19.45 -21.20 11.73
CA SER A 121 -20.58 -21.98 11.25
C SER A 121 -20.17 -23.40 10.82
N LEU A 122 -19.04 -23.52 10.12
CA LEU A 122 -18.50 -24.81 9.67
C LEU A 122 -18.03 -25.66 10.85
N GLN A 123 -17.38 -25.07 11.84
CA GLN A 123 -16.99 -25.77 13.07
C GLN A 123 -18.22 -26.32 13.80
N THR A 124 -19.31 -25.55 13.84
CA THR A 124 -20.57 -25.96 14.47
C THR A 124 -21.21 -27.12 13.72
N GLN A 125 -21.26 -27.05 12.38
CA GLN A 125 -21.77 -28.15 11.54
C GLN A 125 -20.94 -29.43 11.72
N ILE A 126 -19.61 -29.31 11.77
CA ILE A 126 -18.71 -30.46 12.02
C ILE A 126 -19.00 -31.08 13.38
N ALA A 127 -19.19 -30.27 14.43
CA ALA A 127 -19.51 -30.76 15.77
C ALA A 127 -20.87 -31.48 15.81
N GLU A 128 -21.88 -30.95 15.13
CA GLU A 128 -23.20 -31.58 15.01
C GLU A 128 -23.11 -32.91 14.24
N LEU A 129 -22.41 -32.91 13.10
CA LEU A 129 -22.12 -34.12 12.33
C LEU A 129 -21.41 -35.17 13.20
N ALA A 130 -20.41 -34.79 13.99
CA ALA A 130 -19.73 -35.71 14.91
C ALA A 130 -20.71 -36.33 15.92
N MET A 131 -21.59 -35.53 16.55
CA MET A 131 -22.62 -36.04 17.45
C MET A 131 -23.59 -37.01 16.74
N THR A 132 -24.01 -36.70 15.51
CA THR A 132 -24.86 -37.64 14.74
C THR A 132 -24.14 -38.95 14.46
N THR A 133 -22.84 -38.92 14.14
CA THR A 133 -22.06 -40.16 13.91
C THR A 133 -21.95 -41.01 15.17
N GLU A 134 -21.77 -40.37 16.34
CA GLU A 134 -21.70 -41.07 17.63
C GLU A 134 -23.06 -41.71 17.99
N THR A 135 -24.17 -40.99 17.79
CA THR A 135 -25.51 -41.55 18.01
C THR A 135 -25.84 -42.71 17.09
N LEU A 136 -25.42 -42.65 15.81
CA LEU A 136 -25.59 -43.76 14.87
C LEU A 136 -24.76 -44.99 15.28
N ASP A 137 -23.52 -44.79 15.73
CA ASP A 137 -22.68 -45.87 16.23
C ASP A 137 -23.28 -46.54 17.48
N ALA A 138 -23.81 -45.74 18.43
CA ALA A 138 -24.51 -46.25 19.60
C ALA A 138 -25.73 -47.11 19.22
N ARG A 139 -26.56 -46.64 18.26
CA ARG A 139 -27.71 -47.40 17.74
C ARG A 139 -27.29 -48.70 17.05
N LEU A 140 -26.21 -48.68 16.27
CA LEU A 140 -25.68 -49.89 15.64
C LEU A 140 -25.23 -50.93 16.67
N ARG A 141 -24.55 -50.50 17.74
CA ARG A 141 -24.16 -51.39 18.84
C ARG A 141 -25.37 -52.01 19.54
N GLU A 142 -26.42 -51.22 19.76
CA GLU A 142 -27.67 -51.71 20.35
C GLU A 142 -28.37 -52.73 19.45
N MET A 143 -28.51 -52.44 18.15
CA MET A 143 -29.08 -53.38 17.18
C MET A 143 -28.28 -54.69 17.11
N ASN A 144 -26.95 -54.61 17.10
CA ASN A 144 -26.09 -55.79 17.08
C ASN A 144 -26.28 -56.63 18.36
N ARG A 145 -26.41 -55.98 19.52
CA ARG A 145 -26.71 -56.66 20.79
C ARG A 145 -28.06 -57.36 20.76
N GLN A 146 -29.09 -56.75 20.17
CA GLN A 146 -30.40 -57.38 19.98
C GLN A 146 -30.32 -58.59 19.04
N LEU A 147 -29.60 -58.48 17.91
CA LEU A 147 -29.41 -59.59 16.98
C LEU A 147 -28.71 -60.79 17.63
N VAL A 148 -27.68 -60.57 18.45
CA VAL A 148 -26.99 -61.64 19.18
C VAL A 148 -27.89 -62.30 20.24
N SER A 149 -28.83 -61.55 20.81
CA SER A 149 -29.77 -62.08 21.80
C SER A 149 -30.95 -62.88 21.22
N LEU A 150 -31.11 -62.91 19.89
CA LEU A 150 -32.17 -63.68 19.25
C LEU A 150 -31.88 -65.19 19.36
N PRO A 151 -32.86 -66.02 19.79
CA PRO A 151 -32.68 -67.46 19.83
C PRO A 151 -32.50 -68.01 18.41
N LEU A 152 -31.46 -68.82 18.19
CA LEU A 152 -31.24 -69.46 16.89
C LEU A 152 -32.43 -70.37 16.53
N PRO A 153 -32.87 -70.39 15.25
CA PRO A 153 -33.95 -71.27 14.83
C PRO A 153 -33.53 -72.72 15.05
N ASN A 154 -34.36 -73.47 15.78
CA ASN A 154 -34.14 -74.88 16.04
C ASN A 154 -34.13 -75.64 14.70
N LYS A 155 -32.94 -76.10 14.27
CA LYS A 155 -32.80 -76.95 13.08
C LYS A 155 -33.50 -78.28 13.37
N LYS A 156 -34.66 -78.48 12.74
CA LYS A 156 -35.26 -79.81 12.53
C LYS A 156 -34.54 -80.53 11.40
#